data_AF-X0WTH0-F1
#
_entry.id   AF-X0WTH0-F1
#
_cell.length_a   1.000
_cell.length_b   1.000
_cell.length_c   1.000
_cell.angle_alpha   90.00
_cell.angle_beta   90.00
_cell.angle_gamma   90.00
#
_symmetry.space_group_name_H-M   'P 1'
#
loop_
_entity.id
_entity.type
_entity.pdbx_description
1 polymer ?
#
loop_
_entity_poly.entity_id
_entity_poly.type
_entity_poly.pdbx_seq_one_letter_code
_entity_poly.pdbx_strand_id
1 'polypeptide(L)'
;SKFNRTSLENYFEKLCKAIDMKRCDLHFWDYEGVPVEDRPTEPHLLGTSAVQFISTSNIVIHTLDLLGAVYINIFSCKRFDEKKAEEITKEWFGANGCRTQFIERI
;
A
#
# COMPACT_ATOMS: atom_id res chain seq x y z
N SER A 1 -1.49 -10.52 -10.72
CA SER A 1 -0.78 -9.24 -10.49
C SER A 1 -0.67 -8.99 -9.00
N LYS A 2 0.40 -8.34 -8.52
CA LYS A 2 0.51 -7.90 -7.11
C LYS A 2 -0.20 -6.57 -6.83
N PHE A 3 -0.67 -5.88 -7.88
CA PHE A 3 -1.24 -4.52 -7.81
C PHE A 3 -2.76 -4.48 -7.96
N ASN A 4 -3.45 -5.60 -7.74
CA ASN A 4 -4.90 -5.67 -7.73
C ASN A 4 -5.46 -5.64 -6.30
N ARG A 5 -6.75 -5.33 -6.15
CA ARG A 5 -7.43 -5.22 -4.85
C ARG A 5 -7.17 -6.42 -3.94
N THR A 6 -7.34 -7.65 -4.45
CA THR A 6 -7.13 -8.88 -3.67
C THR A 6 -5.70 -9.01 -3.15
N SER A 7 -4.68 -8.73 -3.96
CA SER A 7 -3.29 -8.77 -3.52
C SER A 7 -3.00 -7.69 -2.48
N LEU A 8 -3.53 -6.48 -2.67
CA LEU A 8 -3.34 -5.38 -1.73
C LEU A 8 -4.04 -5.63 -0.38
N GLU A 9 -5.22 -6.23 -0.40
CA GLU A 9 -5.92 -6.63 0.83
C GLU A 9 -5.10 -7.65 1.63
N ASN A 10 -4.58 -8.69 0.97
CA ASN A 10 -3.72 -9.68 1.60
C ASN A 10 -2.39 -9.08 2.10
N TYR A 11 -1.86 -8.09 1.38
CA TYR A 11 -0.70 -7.31 1.82
C TYR A 11 -1.00 -6.57 3.13
N PHE A 12 -2.12 -5.84 3.19
CA PHE A 12 -2.53 -5.12 4.40
C PHE A 12 -2.75 -6.07 5.57
N GLU A 13 -3.34 -7.24 5.35
CA GLU A 13 -3.49 -8.26 6.37
C GLU A 13 -2.13 -8.72 6.93
N LYS A 14 -1.22 -9.13 6.04
CA LYS A 14 0.11 -9.61 6.43
C LYS A 14 0.89 -8.51 7.15
N LEU A 15 0.88 -7.29 6.62
CA LEU A 15 1.57 -6.15 7.21
C LEU A 15 1.02 -5.83 8.59
N CYS A 16 -0.29 -5.60 8.72
CA CYS A 16 -0.92 -5.23 9.99
C CYS A 16 -0.68 -6.27 11.09
N LYS A 17 -0.75 -7.56 10.75
CA LYS A 17 -0.41 -8.65 11.67
C LYS A 17 1.06 -8.58 12.12
N ALA A 18 1.96 -8.26 11.20
CA ALA A 18 3.39 -8.20 11.49
C ALA A 18 3.80 -7.00 12.35
N ILE A 19 3.13 -5.85 12.15
CA ILE A 19 3.38 -4.60 12.90
C ILE A 19 2.45 -4.42 14.11
N ASP A 20 1.68 -5.47 14.46
CA ASP A 20 0.75 -5.49 15.60
C ASP A 20 -0.22 -4.30 15.62
N MET A 21 -0.88 -4.10 14.47
CA MET A 21 -1.92 -3.10 14.26
C MET A 21 -3.26 -3.78 13.96
N LYS A 22 -4.34 -3.26 14.55
CA LYS A 22 -5.70 -3.71 14.26
C LYS A 22 -6.20 -3.05 12.97
N ARG A 23 -6.60 -3.87 11.99
CA ARG A 23 -7.28 -3.41 10.76
C ARG A 23 -8.67 -2.86 11.07
N CYS A 24 -9.03 -1.80 10.38
CA CYS A 24 -10.36 -1.21 10.29
C CYS A 24 -10.79 -1.19 8.81
N ASP A 25 -11.48 -0.14 8.38
CA ASP A 25 -11.98 -0.01 7.02
C ASP A 25 -10.86 0.04 5.98
N LEU A 26 -11.13 -0.54 4.81
CA LEU A 26 -10.24 -0.56 3.65
C LEU A 26 -11.01 0.01 2.46
N HIS A 27 -10.47 1.07 1.87
CA HIS A 27 -11.04 1.69 0.67
C HIS A 27 -10.06 1.64 -0.48
N PHE A 28 -10.59 1.36 -1.67
CA PHE A 28 -9.84 1.33 -2.92
C PHE A 28 -10.27 2.49 -3.82
N TRP A 29 -9.29 3.02 -4.54
CA TRP A 29 -9.49 3.92 -5.66
C TRP A 29 -8.70 3.37 -6.84
N ASP A 30 -9.43 2.84 -7.80
CA ASP A 30 -8.91 2.26 -9.04
C ASP A 30 -9.99 2.32 -10.13
N TYR A 31 -9.75 1.57 -11.22
CA TYR A 31 -10.61 1.54 -12.40
C TYR A 31 -11.50 0.30 -12.48
N GLU A 32 -11.69 -0.43 -11.37
CA GLU A 32 -12.62 -1.56 -11.35
C GLU A 32 -14.05 -1.07 -11.62
N GLY A 33 -14.68 -1.61 -12.68
CA GLY A 33 -16.01 -1.19 -13.11
C GLY A 33 -16.04 0.05 -14.03
N VAL A 34 -14.91 0.69 -14.30
CA VAL A 34 -14.82 1.83 -15.23
C VAL A 34 -14.63 1.31 -16.67
N PRO A 35 -15.45 1.74 -17.66
CA PRO A 35 -15.26 1.42 -19.07
C PRO A 35 -13.85 1.80 -19.56
N VAL A 36 -13.28 1.06 -20.51
CA VAL A 36 -11.87 1.24 -20.92
C VAL A 36 -11.64 2.61 -21.56
N GLU A 37 -12.64 3.08 -22.30
CA GLU A 37 -12.70 4.39 -22.95
C GLU A 37 -12.65 5.58 -21.97
N ASP A 38 -13.08 5.36 -20.72
CA ASP A 38 -13.11 6.39 -19.66
C ASP A 38 -11.87 6.32 -18.76
N ARG A 39 -10.95 5.38 -19.02
CA ARG A 39 -9.71 5.26 -18.23
C ARG A 39 -8.64 6.22 -18.76
N PRO A 40 -7.81 6.77 -17.86
CA PRO A 40 -6.63 7.52 -18.28
C PRO A 40 -5.71 6.68 -19.16
N THR A 41 -5.01 7.35 -20.08
CA THR A 41 -4.07 6.68 -20.99
C THR A 41 -2.62 6.82 -20.52
N GLU A 42 -2.37 7.80 -19.65
CA GLU A 42 -1.07 8.12 -19.12
C GLU A 42 -0.63 7.06 -18.09
N PRO A 43 0.57 6.46 -18.25
CA PRO A 43 1.04 5.37 -17.38
C PRO A 43 1.11 5.68 -15.88
N HIS A 44 1.32 6.96 -15.53
CA HIS A 44 1.40 7.41 -14.13
C HIS A 44 0.01 7.65 -13.50
N LEU A 45 -1.05 7.68 -14.31
CA LEU A 45 -2.43 7.74 -13.84
C LEU A 45 -3.04 6.34 -13.70
N LEU A 46 -2.39 5.31 -14.25
CA LEU A 46 -2.85 3.93 -14.19
C LEU A 46 -2.25 3.18 -13.00
N GLY A 47 -3.12 2.77 -12.08
CA GLY A 47 -2.76 1.98 -10.91
C GLY A 47 -3.88 1.90 -9.89
N THR A 48 -3.55 1.37 -8.71
CA THR A 48 -4.48 1.20 -7.59
C THR A 48 -3.98 2.01 -6.40
N SER A 49 -4.86 2.86 -5.88
CA SER A 49 -4.65 3.50 -4.59
C SER A 49 -5.52 2.81 -3.55
N ALA A 50 -5.02 2.63 -2.34
CA ALA A 50 -5.84 2.12 -1.25
C ALA A 50 -5.44 2.74 0.09
N VAL A 51 -6.44 2.87 0.96
CA VAL A 51 -6.29 3.35 2.33
C VAL A 51 -6.81 2.25 3.26
N GLN A 52 -5.91 1.63 4.02
CA GLN A 52 -6.24 0.76 5.13
C GLN A 52 -6.22 1.58 6.41
N PHE A 53 -7.39 1.87 6.96
CA PHE A 53 -7.47 2.39 8.31
C PHE A 53 -7.01 1.34 9.31
N ILE A 54 -6.25 1.78 10.31
CA ILE A 54 -5.87 0.97 11.47
C ILE A 54 -6.32 1.72 12.73
N SER A 55 -6.31 1.07 13.89
CA SER A 55 -6.65 1.77 15.15
C SER A 55 -5.91 3.11 15.25
N THR A 56 -6.68 4.21 15.28
CA THR A 56 -6.25 5.62 15.42
C THR A 56 -5.37 6.20 14.30
N SER A 57 -5.15 5.50 13.18
CA SER A 57 -4.31 6.00 12.08
C SER A 57 -4.57 5.26 10.75
N ASN A 58 -3.62 5.25 9.82
CA ASN A 58 -3.82 4.67 8.48
C ASN A 58 -2.53 4.18 7.81
N ILE A 59 -2.71 3.30 6.83
CA ILE A 59 -1.69 2.89 5.88
C ILE A 59 -2.22 3.20 4.48
N VAL A 60 -1.45 3.95 3.70
CA VAL A 60 -1.80 4.33 2.33
C VAL A 60 -0.85 3.66 1.36
N ILE A 61 -1.39 3.14 0.26
CA ILE A 61 -0.61 2.58 -0.85
C ILE A 61 -1.04 3.19 -2.17
N HIS A 62 -0.09 3.42 -3.05
CA HIS A 62 -0.29 3.77 -4.45
C HIS A 62 0.60 2.89 -5.32
N THR A 63 0.00 2.09 -6.20
CA THR A 63 0.73 1.31 -7.21
C THR A 63 0.75 2.07 -8.53
N LEU A 64 1.87 1.97 -9.27
CA LEU A 64 1.98 2.44 -10.64
C LEU A 64 2.30 1.23 -11.52
N ASP A 65 1.26 0.67 -12.13
CA ASP A 65 1.32 -0.69 -12.69
C ASP A 65 2.30 -0.81 -13.85
N LEU A 66 2.36 0.20 -14.71
CA LEU A 66 3.26 0.24 -15.86
C LEU A 66 4.71 0.59 -15.47
N LEU A 67 4.91 1.27 -14.34
CA LEU A 67 6.24 1.64 -13.86
C LEU A 67 6.83 0.61 -12.90
N GLY A 68 6.05 -0.38 -12.45
CA GLY A 68 6.49 -1.38 -11.48
C GLY A 68 6.86 -0.77 -10.12
N ALA A 69 6.30 0.40 -9.79
CA ALA A 69 6.61 1.15 -8.58
C ALA A 69 5.44 1.12 -7.59
N VAL A 70 5.77 1.13 -6.30
CA VAL A 70 4.79 1.18 -5.22
C VAL A 70 5.25 2.21 -4.19
N TYR A 71 4.34 3.08 -3.79
CA TYR A 71 4.54 4.06 -2.73
C TYR A 71 3.67 3.70 -1.55
N ILE A 72 4.26 3.65 -0.36
CA ILE A 72 3.57 3.23 0.86
C ILE A 72 3.84 4.25 1.96
N ASN A 73 2.79 4.64 2.67
CA ASN A 73 2.89 5.44 3.88
C ASN A 73 2.26 4.68 5.03
N ILE A 74 3.05 4.36 6.05
CA ILE A 74 2.57 3.74 7.30
C ILE A 74 2.56 4.84 8.36
N PHE A 75 1.38 5.36 8.67
CA PHE A 75 1.20 6.37 9.71
C PHE A 75 0.62 5.70 10.96
N SER A 76 1.32 5.80 12.09
CA SER A 76 0.89 5.19 13.34
C SER A 76 1.19 6.04 14.56
N CYS A 77 0.27 5.98 15.53
CA CYS A 77 0.47 6.53 16.87
C CYS A 77 1.24 5.58 17.79
N LYS A 78 1.37 4.31 17.42
CA LYS A 78 2.10 3.27 18.18
C LYS A 78 3.40 2.93 17.45
N ARG A 79 4.49 2.75 18.20
CA ARG A 79 5.77 2.26 17.65
C ARG A 79 5.60 0.87 17.05
N PHE A 80 6.20 0.67 15.89
CA PHE A 80 6.26 -0.61 15.20
C PHE A 80 7.67 -0.84 14.65
N ASP A 81 7.98 -2.07 14.31
CA ASP A 81 9.24 -2.45 13.68
C ASP A 81 9.26 -2.02 12.21
N GLU A 82 9.95 -0.92 11.91
CA GLU A 82 10.04 -0.35 10.57
C GLU A 82 10.81 -1.24 9.60
N LYS A 83 11.80 -2.01 10.08
CA LYS A 83 12.58 -2.94 9.25
C LYS A 83 11.73 -4.11 8.80
N LYS A 84 10.94 -4.66 9.72
CA LYS A 84 9.99 -5.73 9.40
C LYS A 84 8.93 -5.27 8.39
N ALA A 85 8.44 -4.03 8.51
CA ALA A 85 7.52 -3.45 7.54
C ALA A 85 8.17 -3.29 6.16
N GLU A 86 9.43 -2.83 6.10
CA GLU A 86 10.22 -2.74 4.87
C GLU A 86 10.42 -4.11 4.22
N GLU A 87 10.86 -5.11 4.99
CA GLU A 87 11.13 -6.48 4.52
C GLU A 87 9.87 -7.11 3.91
N ILE A 88 8.75 -7.07 4.63
CA ILE A 88 7.46 -7.59 4.14
C ILE A 88 7.06 -6.90 2.85
N THR A 89 7.26 -5.58 2.77
CA THR A 89 6.94 -4.80 1.56
C THR A 89 7.80 -5.23 0.38
N LYS A 90 9.12 -5.34 0.57
CA LYS A 90 10.05 -5.74 -0.49
C LYS A 90 9.75 -7.14 -0.99
N GLU A 91 9.54 -8.09 -0.08
CA GLU A 91 9.18 -9.46 -0.42
C GLU A 91 7.83 -9.55 -1.13
N TRP A 92 6.82 -8.81 -0.67
CA TRP A 92 5.48 -8.88 -1.24
C TRP A 92 5.44 -8.45 -2.70
N PHE A 93 6.13 -7.36 -3.02
CA PHE A 93 6.15 -6.76 -4.36
C PHE A 93 7.34 -7.21 -5.21
N GLY A 94 8.26 -8.02 -4.67
CA GLY A 94 9.46 -8.47 -5.40
C GLY A 94 10.37 -7.29 -5.80
N ALA A 95 10.46 -6.28 -4.94
CA ALA A 95 11.14 -5.03 -5.28
C ALA A 95 12.68 -5.19 -5.32
N ASN A 96 13.29 -4.81 -6.45
CA ASN A 96 14.75 -4.79 -6.62
C ASN A 96 15.45 -3.71 -5.77
N GLY A 97 14.71 -2.70 -5.32
CA GLY A 97 15.21 -1.62 -4.48
C GLY A 97 14.07 -1.04 -3.64
N CYS A 98 14.41 -0.55 -2.45
CA CYS A 98 13.47 0.13 -1.57
C CYS A 98 14.18 1.32 -0.93
N ARG A 99 13.49 2.46 -0.89
CA ARG A 99 13.94 3.65 -0.18
C ARG A 99 12.92 3.96 0.90
N THR A 100 13.36 3.92 2.15
CA THR A 100 12.52 4.19 3.32
C THR A 100 12.95 5.49 3.99
N GLN A 101 11.98 6.18 4.59
CA GLN A 101 12.21 7.34 5.44
C GLN A 101 11.32 7.19 6.66
N PHE A 102 11.93 7.23 7.83
CA PHE A 102 11.22 7.20 9.10
C PHE A 102 11.13 8.63 9.67
N ILE A 103 9.96 9.00 10.18
CA ILE A 103 9.69 10.31 10.77
C ILE A 103 8.98 10.08 12.10
N GLU A 104 9.63 10.45 13.20
CA GLU A 104 8.98 10.55 14.52
C GLU A 104 8.31 11.92 14.64
N ARG A 105 7.02 11.95 15.00
CA ARG A 105 6.26 13.19 15.19
C ARG A 105 6.03 13.37 16.69
N ILE A 106 6.73 14.33 17.28
CA ILE A 106 6.73 14.66 18.71
C ILE A 106 6.09 16.03 18.91
#